data_AF-A0A183UCU2-F1
#
_entry.id   AF-A0A183UCU2-F1
#
_cell.length_a   1.000
_cell.length_b   1.000
_cell.length_c   1.000
_cell.angle_alpha   90.00
_cell.angle_beta   90.00
_cell.angle_gamma   90.00
#
_symmetry.space_group_name_H-M   'P 1'
#
loop_
_entity.id
_entity.type
_entity.pdbx_description
1 polymer ?
#
loop_
_entity_poly.entity_id
_entity_poly.type
_entity_poly.pdbx_seq_one_letter_code
_entity_poly.pdbx_strand_id
1 'polypeptide(L)'
;MDRGSFMQCSVMGLSRTCIVEVHDVANADCCGSQPFDRNDKSTLCCDGVLTHGNPPGSTCCGREPYDGGLSEICCGGRVFRKCRFDSCCLSNNGTFIAFASTTHSCCDEPIARRGNLACCYLRVNDRLLPTPYNTISQRCKYPYMSIVATLP
;
A
#
# COMPACT_ATOMS: atom_id res chain seq x y z
N MET A 1 -26.96 32.08 22.86
CA MET A 1 -25.51 31.87 23.09
C MET A 1 -25.30 30.37 23.04
N ASP A 2 -25.02 29.85 21.85
CA ASP A 2 -24.80 28.43 21.59
C ASP A 2 -23.59 27.95 22.40
N ARG A 3 -23.87 27.25 23.52
CA ARG A 3 -22.86 26.45 24.18
C ARG A 3 -22.73 25.15 23.38
N GLY A 4 -22.05 25.24 22.24
CA GLY A 4 -21.67 24.09 21.45
C GLY A 4 -20.77 23.18 22.28
N SER A 5 -21.20 21.95 22.51
CA SER A 5 -20.34 20.91 23.08
C SER A 5 -19.22 20.62 22.07
N PHE A 6 -17.98 20.97 22.40
CA PHE A 6 -16.81 20.65 21.57
C PHE A 6 -16.24 19.31 22.02
N MET A 7 -16.19 18.36 21.09
CA MET A 7 -15.65 17.03 21.29
C MET A 7 -14.16 17.07 20.96
N GLN A 8 -13.28 16.79 21.94
CA GLN A 8 -11.84 17.02 21.77
C GLN A 8 -11.03 15.74 21.96
N CYS A 9 -10.25 15.39 20.93
CA CYS A 9 -9.28 14.32 21.01
C CYS A 9 -8.11 14.78 21.87
N SER A 10 -7.96 14.20 23.06
CA SER A 10 -6.89 14.55 23.99
C SER A 10 -5.97 13.35 24.21
N VAL A 11 -4.66 13.62 24.26
CA VAL A 11 -3.66 12.61 24.59
C VAL A 11 -3.48 12.63 26.11
N MET A 12 -3.99 11.63 26.82
CA MET A 12 -3.74 11.45 28.25
C MET A 12 -2.76 10.28 28.44
N GLY A 13 -1.47 10.60 28.59
CA GLY A 13 -0.41 9.59 28.71
C GLY A 13 -0.14 8.84 27.38
N LEU A 14 -0.19 7.50 27.40
CA LEU A 14 -0.02 6.62 26.22
C LEU A 14 -1.34 6.25 25.53
N SER A 15 -2.48 6.72 26.04
CA SER A 15 -3.81 6.41 25.52
C SER A 15 -4.42 7.62 24.80
N ARG A 16 -5.03 7.37 23.62
CA ARG A 16 -5.84 8.38 22.91
C ARG A 16 -7.28 8.23 23.41
N THR A 17 -7.81 9.28 24.02
CA THR A 17 -9.18 9.29 24.55
C THR A 17 -9.93 10.47 23.97
N CYS A 18 -11.19 10.25 23.58
CA CYS A 18 -12.08 11.32 23.16
C CYS A 18 -12.79 11.85 24.42
N ILE A 19 -12.42 13.05 24.88
CA ILE A 19 -12.98 13.64 26.11
C ILE A 19 -13.93 14.75 25.70
N VAL A 20 -15.17 14.68 26.19
CA VAL A 20 -16.17 15.74 26.05
C VAL A 20 -16.31 16.42 27.40
N GLU A 21 -16.33 17.75 27.45
CA GLU A 21 -16.65 18.45 28.71
C GLU A 21 -18.10 18.22 29.17
N VAL A 22 -19.02 17.78 28.31
CA VAL A 22 -20.38 17.36 28.71
C VAL A 22 -20.93 16.35 27.70
N HIS A 23 -21.18 15.12 28.15
CA HIS A 23 -21.71 13.93 27.45
C HIS A 23 -20.70 13.01 26.75
N ASP A 24 -20.44 11.89 27.42
CA ASP A 24 -19.83 10.67 26.91
C ASP A 24 -20.63 10.15 25.72
N VAL A 25 -20.17 10.41 24.49
CA VAL A 25 -20.78 9.81 23.30
C VAL A 25 -20.34 8.36 23.26
N ALA A 26 -21.24 7.48 23.66
CA ALA A 26 -21.04 6.04 23.53
C ALA A 26 -20.61 5.73 22.08
N ASN A 27 -19.43 5.14 21.92
CA ASN A 27 -18.83 4.71 20.64
C ASN A 27 -18.02 5.76 19.84
N ALA A 28 -17.70 6.91 20.41
CA ALA A 28 -16.73 7.81 19.78
C ALA A 28 -15.30 7.24 19.82
N ASP A 29 -14.56 7.42 18.73
CA ASP A 29 -13.12 7.16 18.62
C ASP A 29 -12.42 8.35 17.96
N CYS A 30 -11.09 8.37 18.02
CA CYS A 30 -10.26 9.53 17.75
C CYS A 30 -9.32 9.23 16.59
N CYS A 31 -9.51 9.92 15.47
CA CYS A 31 -8.60 9.89 14.33
C CYS A 31 -7.70 11.12 14.33
N GLY A 32 -6.46 10.97 14.79
CA GLY A 32 -5.59 12.12 15.00
C GLY A 32 -6.18 13.05 16.07
N SER A 33 -6.60 14.26 15.66
CA SER A 33 -7.28 15.23 16.53
C SER A 33 -8.79 15.32 16.30
N GLN A 34 -9.33 14.50 15.39
CA GLN A 34 -10.74 14.54 14.97
C GLN A 34 -11.52 13.37 15.60
N PRO A 35 -12.58 13.64 16.37
CA PRO A 35 -13.46 12.59 16.88
C PRO A 35 -14.39 12.09 15.78
N PHE A 36 -14.72 10.81 15.80
CA PHE A 36 -15.67 10.19 14.88
C PHE A 36 -16.45 9.06 15.55
N ASP A 37 -17.62 8.70 14.99
CA ASP A 37 -18.39 7.55 15.47
C ASP A 37 -17.78 6.26 14.91
N ARG A 38 -17.28 5.37 15.79
CA ARG A 38 -16.67 4.10 15.38
C ARG A 38 -17.67 3.15 14.71
N ASN A 39 -18.98 3.38 14.87
CA ASN A 39 -20.02 2.60 14.25
C ASN A 39 -20.37 3.09 12.83
N ASP A 40 -19.92 4.28 12.44
CA ASP A 40 -20.12 4.79 11.09
C ASP A 40 -19.22 4.05 10.09
N LYS A 41 -19.82 3.09 9.38
CA LYS A 41 -19.15 2.28 8.36
C LYS A 41 -18.72 3.06 7.12
N SER A 42 -19.17 4.31 6.96
CA SER A 42 -18.74 5.19 5.86
C SER A 42 -17.53 6.04 6.23
N THR A 43 -17.10 6.00 7.49
CA THR A 43 -15.98 6.78 8.00
C THR A 43 -14.75 5.89 8.20
N LEU A 44 -13.60 6.33 7.71
CA LEU A 44 -12.32 5.63 7.86
C LEU A 44 -11.28 6.55 8.48
N CYS A 45 -10.51 6.01 9.42
CA CYS A 45 -9.31 6.66 9.93
C CYS A 45 -8.06 5.95 9.39
N CYS A 46 -7.36 6.60 8.47
CA CYS A 46 -6.17 6.07 7.82
C CYS A 46 -4.93 6.86 8.25
N ASP A 47 -4.07 6.27 9.08
CA ASP A 47 -2.84 6.90 9.59
C ASP A 47 -3.07 8.31 10.19
N GLY A 48 -4.20 8.48 10.90
CA GLY A 48 -4.59 9.74 11.54
C GLY A 48 -5.30 10.74 10.62
N VAL A 49 -5.61 10.35 9.38
CA VAL A 49 -6.45 11.12 8.45
C VAL A 49 -7.86 10.54 8.45
N LEU A 50 -8.84 11.35 8.83
CA LEU A 50 -10.25 10.97 8.85
C LEU A 50 -10.90 11.26 7.49
N THR A 51 -11.56 10.27 6.89
CA THR A 51 -12.33 10.41 5.66
C THR A 51 -13.77 9.93 5.86
N HIS A 52 -14.72 10.55 5.17
CA HIS A 52 -16.15 10.27 5.27
C HIS A 52 -16.74 9.89 3.92
N GLY A 53 -17.92 9.25 3.92
CA GLY A 53 -18.63 8.91 2.69
C GLY A 53 -17.95 7.82 1.86
N ASN A 54 -17.10 7.00 2.49
CA ASN A 54 -16.42 5.90 1.82
C ASN A 54 -17.43 4.80 1.45
N PRO A 55 -17.29 4.17 0.26
CA PRO A 55 -18.10 3.03 -0.12
C PRO A 55 -18.05 1.90 0.93
N PRO A 56 -19.13 1.11 1.10
CA PRO A 56 -19.11 -0.05 1.99
C PRO A 56 -17.98 -1.00 1.64
N GLY A 57 -17.21 -1.43 2.64
CA GLY A 57 -16.06 -2.33 2.46
C GLY A 57 -14.75 -1.62 2.11
N SER A 58 -14.74 -0.28 2.06
CA SER A 58 -13.50 0.48 1.97
C SER A 58 -12.60 0.21 3.17
N THR A 59 -11.28 0.24 2.94
CA THR A 59 -10.24 0.05 3.95
C THR A 59 -9.11 1.04 3.71
N CYS A 60 -8.10 1.07 4.57
CA CYS A 60 -6.97 1.99 4.42
C CYS A 60 -5.88 1.41 3.53
N CYS A 61 -5.36 2.25 2.64
CA CYS A 61 -4.10 2.07 1.95
C CYS A 61 -3.16 3.20 2.36
N GLY A 62 -2.34 2.97 3.39
CA GLY A 62 -1.58 4.05 4.02
C GLY A 62 -2.52 5.11 4.61
N ARG A 63 -2.40 6.35 4.12
CA ARG A 63 -3.23 7.51 4.54
C ARG A 63 -4.50 7.69 3.72
N GLU A 64 -4.70 6.91 2.66
CA GLU A 64 -5.80 7.08 1.72
C GLU A 64 -6.85 5.97 1.90
N PRO A 65 -8.16 6.27 1.75
CA PRO A 65 -9.18 5.25 1.67
C PRO A 65 -9.07 4.51 0.33
N TYR A 66 -9.27 3.19 0.37
CA TYR A 66 -9.17 2.26 -0.74
C TYR A 66 -10.46 1.44 -0.80
N ASP A 67 -11.08 1.34 -1.97
CA ASP A 67 -12.39 0.70 -2.18
C ASP A 67 -12.44 -0.84 -1.99
N GLY A 68 -11.42 -1.43 -1.40
CA GLY A 68 -11.34 -2.88 -1.18
C GLY A 68 -11.06 -3.69 -2.45
N GLY A 69 -10.73 -3.04 -3.57
CA GLY A 69 -10.29 -3.69 -4.81
C GLY A 69 -11.34 -3.75 -5.90
N LEU A 70 -12.44 -3.01 -5.74
CA LEU A 70 -13.53 -2.93 -6.70
C LEU A 70 -13.05 -2.28 -8.00
N SER A 71 -12.54 -1.06 -7.90
CA SER A 71 -12.06 -0.23 -9.01
C SER A 71 -10.63 0.29 -8.81
N GLU A 72 -10.05 0.02 -7.64
CA GLU A 72 -8.71 0.48 -7.26
C GLU A 72 -7.79 -0.68 -6.89
N ILE A 73 -6.51 -0.40 -6.71
CA ILE A 73 -5.54 -1.26 -6.03
C ILE A 73 -4.78 -0.44 -4.99
N CYS A 74 -4.36 -1.10 -3.91
CA CYS A 74 -3.41 -0.55 -2.96
C CYS A 74 -1.99 -1.03 -3.28
N CYS A 75 -1.05 -0.11 -3.46
CA CYS A 75 0.36 -0.43 -3.71
C CYS A 75 1.27 0.53 -2.96
N GLY A 76 2.06 0.01 -2.00
CA GLY A 76 2.99 0.82 -1.22
C GLY A 76 2.35 1.94 -0.39
N GLY A 77 1.12 1.72 0.10
CA GLY A 77 0.39 2.75 0.85
C GLY A 77 -0.18 3.89 0.00
N ARG A 78 -0.33 3.66 -1.31
CA ARG A 78 -0.96 4.58 -2.26
C ARG A 78 -2.01 3.87 -3.08
N VAL A 79 -3.09 4.59 -3.40
CA VAL A 79 -4.21 4.05 -4.16
C VAL A 79 -4.03 4.35 -5.65
N PHE A 80 -4.28 3.34 -6.49
CA PHE A 80 -4.20 3.46 -7.94
C PHE A 80 -5.47 2.93 -8.59
N ARG A 81 -5.86 3.51 -9.73
CA ARG A 81 -7.01 3.02 -10.50
C ARG A 81 -6.68 1.70 -11.19
N LYS A 82 -7.51 0.68 -10.96
CA LYS A 82 -7.36 -0.68 -11.49
C LYS A 82 -7.36 -0.76 -13.00
N CYS A 83 -8.04 0.17 -13.68
CA CYS A 83 -8.04 0.26 -15.15
C CYS A 83 -6.68 0.65 -15.75
N ARG A 84 -5.76 1.21 -14.94
CA ARG A 84 -4.41 1.58 -15.38
C ARG A 84 -3.34 0.68 -14.76
N PHE A 85 -3.53 0.27 -13.51
CA PHE A 85 -2.58 -0.54 -12.76
C PHE A 85 -3.34 -1.62 -11.99
N ASP A 86 -3.01 -2.88 -12.21
CA ASP A 86 -3.68 -4.04 -11.62
C ASP A 86 -2.69 -4.92 -10.82
N SER A 87 -1.42 -4.53 -10.74
CA SER A 87 -0.38 -5.24 -10.00
C SER A 87 0.57 -4.27 -9.28
N CYS A 88 1.21 -4.78 -8.23
CA CYS A 88 2.18 -4.05 -7.42
C CYS A 88 3.49 -4.85 -7.35
N CYS A 89 4.61 -4.21 -7.63
CA CYS A 89 5.94 -4.82 -7.59
C CYS A 89 6.70 -4.33 -6.35
N LEU A 90 7.32 -5.25 -5.61
CA LEU A 90 8.24 -4.93 -4.52
C LEU A 90 9.67 -5.03 -5.03
N SER A 91 10.38 -3.91 -5.04
CA SER A 91 11.81 -3.84 -5.36
C SER A 91 12.67 -4.31 -4.20
N ASN A 92 13.89 -4.73 -4.52
CA ASN A 92 14.93 -5.13 -3.57
C ASN A 92 15.30 -4.01 -2.58
N ASN A 93 15.07 -2.74 -2.92
CA ASN A 93 15.27 -1.60 -2.02
C ASN A 93 14.08 -1.33 -1.08
N GLY A 94 13.02 -2.15 -1.12
CA GLY A 94 11.82 -2.00 -0.31
C GLY A 94 10.78 -1.02 -0.89
N THR A 95 10.98 -0.51 -2.10
CA THR A 95 10.00 0.35 -2.78
C THR A 95 8.92 -0.47 -3.49
N PHE A 96 7.73 0.11 -3.56
CA PHE A 96 6.59 -0.49 -4.25
C PHE A 96 6.25 0.29 -5.52
N ILE A 97 6.08 -0.41 -6.63
CA ILE A 97 5.81 0.17 -7.94
C ILE A 97 4.55 -0.47 -8.53
N ALA A 98 3.51 0.33 -8.73
CA ALA A 98 2.29 -0.12 -9.40
C ALA A 98 2.53 -0.25 -10.91
N PHE A 99 2.04 -1.33 -11.53
CA PHE A 99 2.20 -1.57 -12.96
C PHE A 99 0.98 -2.28 -13.56
N ALA A 100 0.85 -2.20 -14.88
CA ALA A 100 -0.14 -2.94 -15.65
C ALA A 100 0.42 -4.34 -15.99
N SER A 101 -0.17 -5.37 -15.41
CA SER A 101 0.19 -6.78 -15.56
C SER A 101 -0.02 -7.28 -16.99
N THR A 102 -0.79 -6.58 -17.81
CA THR A 102 -0.98 -6.86 -19.24
C THR A 102 0.28 -6.56 -20.06
N THR A 103 1.11 -5.61 -19.63
CA THR A 103 2.29 -5.14 -20.37
C THR A 103 3.60 -5.42 -19.65
N HIS A 104 3.59 -5.50 -18.32
CA HIS A 104 4.78 -5.69 -17.49
C HIS A 104 4.62 -6.88 -16.53
N SER A 105 5.74 -7.34 -15.99
CA SER A 105 5.83 -8.31 -14.89
C SER A 105 6.81 -7.82 -13.85
N CYS A 106 6.59 -8.14 -12.57
CA CYS A 106 7.51 -7.74 -11.50
C CYS A 106 8.80 -8.55 -11.53
N CYS A 107 9.93 -7.86 -11.37
CA CYS A 107 11.23 -8.43 -11.05
C CYS A 107 11.79 -7.65 -9.85
N ASP A 108 12.92 -6.96 -9.99
CA ASP A 108 13.30 -5.88 -9.07
C ASP A 108 12.50 -4.59 -9.36
N GLU A 109 12.18 -4.38 -10.63
CA GLU A 109 11.26 -3.36 -11.12
C GLU A 109 10.33 -3.99 -12.15
N PRO A 110 9.20 -3.35 -12.51
CA PRO A 110 8.36 -3.81 -13.60
C PRO A 110 9.12 -3.88 -14.93
N ILE A 111 9.34 -5.08 -15.45
CA ILE A 111 9.96 -5.31 -16.76
C ILE A 111 8.88 -5.60 -17.80
N ALA A 112 9.04 -5.07 -19.02
CA ALA A 112 8.09 -5.29 -20.10
C ALA A 112 8.03 -6.77 -20.50
N ARG A 113 6.83 -7.33 -20.66
CA ARG A 113 6.63 -8.72 -21.10
C ARG A 113 7.15 -8.98 -22.51
N ARG A 114 7.11 -7.96 -23.37
CA ARG A 114 7.57 -8.00 -24.76
C ARG A 114 8.87 -7.20 -24.87
N GLY A 115 9.91 -7.66 -24.22
CA GLY A 115 11.23 -7.03 -24.20
C GLY A 115 12.37 -8.04 -24.09
N ASN A 116 13.59 -7.52 -24.06
CA ASN A 116 14.81 -8.33 -23.95
C ASN A 116 15.25 -8.56 -22.50
N LEU A 117 14.40 -8.18 -21.52
CA LEU A 117 14.68 -8.38 -20.11
C LEU A 117 13.91 -9.59 -19.61
N ALA A 118 14.60 -10.45 -18.86
CA ALA A 118 13.99 -11.52 -18.08
C ALA A 118 14.43 -11.39 -16.62
N CYS A 119 13.71 -12.07 -15.73
CA CYS A 119 14.03 -12.05 -14.31
C CYS A 119 14.76 -13.33 -13.90
N CYS A 120 15.93 -13.17 -13.28
CA CYS A 120 16.68 -14.24 -12.66
C CYS A 120 16.49 -14.14 -11.14
N TYR A 121 15.95 -15.19 -10.51
CA TYR A 121 15.79 -15.23 -9.06
C TYR A 121 17.08 -15.77 -8.43
N LEU A 122 18.03 -14.87 -8.17
CA LEU A 122 19.33 -15.20 -7.65
C LEU A 122 19.24 -15.68 -6.19
N ARG A 123 19.90 -16.79 -5.87
CA ARG A 123 20.00 -17.32 -4.51
C ARG A 123 21.16 -16.65 -3.78
N VAL A 124 20.84 -15.75 -2.84
CA VAL A 124 21.82 -15.04 -2.00
C VAL A 124 21.43 -15.25 -0.54
N ASN A 125 22.27 -15.93 0.24
CA ASN A 125 22.05 -16.20 1.67
C ASN A 125 20.62 -16.73 1.97
N ASP A 126 20.22 -17.80 1.26
CA ASP A 126 18.88 -18.43 1.33
C ASP A 126 17.68 -17.56 0.93
N ARG A 127 17.90 -16.37 0.39
CA ARG A 127 16.86 -15.52 -0.21
C ARG A 127 16.90 -15.58 -1.73
N LEU A 128 15.73 -15.48 -2.34
CA LEU A 128 15.57 -15.29 -3.77
C LEU A 128 15.52 -13.80 -4.07
N LEU A 129 16.55 -13.30 -4.74
CA LEU A 129 16.68 -11.92 -5.16
C LEU A 129 16.27 -11.81 -6.64
N PRO A 130 15.09 -11.26 -6.97
CA PRO A 130 14.71 -11.02 -8.35
C PRO A 130 15.69 -10.01 -8.95
N THR A 131 16.39 -10.42 -10.00
CA THR A 131 17.43 -9.63 -10.65
C THR A 131 17.19 -9.61 -12.16
N PRO A 132 16.95 -8.45 -12.78
CA PRO A 132 16.74 -8.37 -14.21
C PRO A 132 18.04 -8.67 -14.96
N TYR A 133 17.94 -9.35 -16.10
CA TYR A 133 19.06 -9.59 -17.01
C TYR A 133 18.62 -9.51 -18.47
N ASN A 134 19.57 -9.19 -19.35
CA ASN A 134 19.31 -9.07 -20.78
C ASN A 134 19.44 -10.44 -21.48
N THR A 135 18.37 -10.93 -22.08
CA THR A 135 18.32 -12.27 -22.71
C THR A 135 19.13 -12.40 -23.99
N ILE A 136 19.57 -11.28 -24.60
CA ILE A 136 20.40 -11.27 -25.83
C ILE A 136 21.88 -11.48 -25.49
N SER A 137 22.34 -10.96 -24.35
CA SER A 137 23.77 -10.92 -23.99
C SER A 137 24.12 -11.67 -22.71
N GLN A 138 23.11 -12.12 -21.97
CA GLN A 138 23.28 -12.72 -20.65
C GLN A 138 22.36 -13.93 -20.47
N ARG A 139 22.75 -14.80 -19.54
CA ARG A 139 21.97 -15.97 -19.13
C ARG A 139 22.01 -16.15 -17.63
N CYS A 140 20.85 -16.47 -17.06
CA CYS A 140 20.69 -16.84 -15.67
C CYS A 140 21.21 -18.29 -15.48
N LYS A 141 22.36 -18.45 -14.82
CA LYS A 141 23.07 -19.73 -14.74
C LYS A 141 22.51 -20.58 -13.60
N TYR A 142 21.98 -21.77 -13.90
CA TYR A 142 21.67 -22.78 -12.86
C TYR A 142 22.94 -23.10 -12.04
N PRO A 143 22.89 -23.13 -10.69
CA PRO A 143 21.72 -23.20 -9.82
C PRO A 143 21.18 -21.84 -9.34
N TYR A 144 21.18 -20.83 -10.21
CA TYR A 144 20.67 -19.47 -9.98
C TYR A 144 21.53 -18.67 -8.99
N MET A 145 22.86 -18.81 -9.08
CA MET A 145 23.79 -18.08 -8.22
C MET A 145 24.44 -16.88 -8.91
N SER A 146 24.36 -16.81 -10.25
CA SER A 146 24.92 -15.70 -11.03
C SER A 146 24.22 -15.54 -12.38
N ILE A 147 24.28 -14.33 -12.89
CA ILE A 147 24.01 -13.99 -14.28
C ILE A 147 25.36 -13.90 -14.98
N VAL A 148 25.52 -14.58 -16.12
CA VAL A 148 26.79 -14.61 -16.87
C VAL A 148 26.56 -14.14 -18.30
N ALA A 149 27.60 -13.55 -18.91
CA ALA A 149 27.57 -13.20 -20.32
C ALA A 149 27.43 -14.46 -21.19
N THR A 150 26.69 -14.35 -22.28
CA THR A 150 26.74 -15.33 -23.36
C THR A 150 28.02 -15.05 -24.15
N LEU A 151 28.98 -15.99 -24.13
CA LEU A 151 30.15 -15.92 -25.01
C LEU A 151 29.66 -15.87 -26.47
N PRO A 152 30.34 -15.11 -27.36
CA PRO A 152 30.04 -15.11 -28.79
C PRO A 152 30.21 -16.49 -29.42
#